data_AF-A0A378I210-F1
#
_entry.id   AF-A0A378I210-F1
#
_cell.length_a   1.000
_cell.length_b   1.000
_cell.length_c   1.000
_cell.angle_alpha   90.00
_cell.angle_beta   90.00
_cell.angle_gamma   90.00
#
_symmetry.space_group_name_H-M   'P 1'
#
loop_
_entity.id
_entity.type
_entity.pdbx_description
1 polymer ?
#
loop_
_entity_poly.entity_id
_entity_poly.type
_entity_poly.pdbx_seq_one_letter_code
_entity_poly.pdbx_strand_id
1 'polypeptide(L)'
;MAVKARLYKSIVSLGVRLAEGERQCASYYYSLCFELNFLFLNIKKNSQIFILDETGQQIIDYLLNNLNKQNLRFPPRFRAKEDFTFFYFHLLRNWLYFIKGNFEKANEALSVAKTFPEKIRCAETSHLETLVQKQIELQKAVQPIYRQQSISVEEVLEDKLNLLIKEYESNKAASLVDSSDEILARYFIDLEQQAQTDNPIDLWNQTEPGSVQAMIKLIRIMFNASAELSIDFIKEMHKLALEDVVLPQANRSFAITAGEFRQEPVRFGMLVDNTSLAGLYNVLDWVEKENINNNDASNYNIILSAYLDSFILEIYTNPAEIENKLLELINNYYLDITRASSSMHRIRELIKACATFSHYFSLIHPFSDGNLRLSQQLLNFLLAKNNLPLCILSDPALIEGSSPDELVDHICIGFKKFRQFVVKEQVTTKVQAPRMEKIEKDNVASLLSHSIFNYETTQKIAVKNCLVHDSPSFEQDKLIKNVSFS
;
A
#
# COMPACT_ATOMS: atom_id res chain seq x y z
N MET A 1 3.57 3.71 -11.33
CA MET A 1 4.67 4.14 -12.24
C MET A 1 5.77 4.93 -11.53
N ALA A 2 5.46 5.79 -10.56
CA ALA A 2 6.46 6.62 -9.84
C ALA A 2 7.57 5.81 -9.14
N VAL A 3 7.20 4.76 -8.39
CA VAL A 3 8.16 3.87 -7.69
C VAL A 3 9.20 3.26 -8.63
N LYS A 4 8.74 2.73 -9.77
CA LYS A 4 9.60 2.11 -10.79
C LYS A 4 10.57 3.15 -11.39
N ALA A 5 10.07 4.35 -11.69
CA ALA A 5 10.91 5.43 -12.21
C ALA A 5 11.95 5.90 -11.19
N ARG A 6 11.57 5.98 -9.90
CA ARG A 6 12.49 6.31 -8.79
C ARG A 6 13.58 5.27 -8.65
N LEU A 7 13.22 3.99 -8.56
CA LEU A 7 14.18 2.88 -8.51
C LEU A 7 15.13 2.92 -9.71
N TYR A 8 14.60 3.12 -10.92
CA TYR A 8 15.41 3.22 -12.14
C TYR A 8 16.37 4.41 -12.08
N LYS A 9 15.92 5.56 -11.58
CA LYS A 9 16.78 6.73 -11.36
C LYS A 9 17.90 6.43 -10.35
N SER A 10 17.59 5.78 -9.23
CA SER A 10 18.58 5.36 -8.23
C SER A 10 19.61 4.38 -8.83
N ILE A 11 19.14 3.38 -9.60
CA ILE A 11 19.99 2.41 -10.29
C ILE A 11 20.91 3.09 -11.31
N VAL A 12 20.37 3.97 -12.15
CA VAL A 12 21.14 4.72 -13.16
C VAL A 12 22.15 5.64 -12.48
N SER A 13 21.76 6.37 -11.44
CA SER A 13 22.66 7.26 -10.70
C SER A 13 23.85 6.51 -10.10
N LEU A 14 23.60 5.38 -9.45
CA LEU A 14 24.67 4.53 -8.93
C LEU A 14 25.55 3.98 -10.06
N GLY A 15 24.94 3.55 -11.16
CA GLY A 15 25.66 3.04 -12.33
C GLY A 15 26.60 4.06 -12.96
N VAL A 16 26.16 5.31 -13.10
CA VAL A 16 26.97 6.43 -13.63
C VAL A 16 28.19 6.68 -12.75
N ARG A 17 27.99 6.84 -11.44
CA ARG A 17 29.08 7.06 -10.50
C ARG A 17 30.13 5.94 -10.52
N LEU A 18 29.67 4.69 -10.61
CA LEU A 18 30.57 3.53 -10.72
C LEU A 18 31.32 3.52 -12.06
N ALA A 19 30.69 3.95 -13.16
CA ALA A 19 31.34 4.07 -14.46
C ALA A 19 32.42 5.17 -14.48
N GLU A 20 32.21 6.23 -13.71
CA GLU A 20 33.18 7.33 -13.49
C GLU A 20 34.33 6.93 -12.54
N GLY A 21 34.29 5.72 -11.99
CA GLY A 21 35.33 5.21 -11.08
C GLY A 21 35.20 5.74 -9.65
N GLU A 22 34.08 6.38 -9.30
CA GLU A 22 33.85 6.85 -7.95
C GLU A 22 33.68 5.67 -6.97
N ARG A 23 34.43 5.70 -5.87
CA ARG A 23 34.20 4.77 -4.76
C ARG A 23 32.94 5.16 -4.02
N GLN A 24 32.00 4.23 -3.94
CA GLN A 24 30.76 4.43 -3.19
C GLN A 24 30.88 3.83 -1.79
N CYS A 25 30.25 4.48 -0.81
CA CYS A 25 30.14 3.95 0.55
C CYS A 25 28.93 3.02 0.71
N ALA A 26 28.90 2.31 1.82
CA ALA A 26 27.86 1.33 2.15
C ALA A 26 26.43 1.86 2.03
N SER A 27 26.17 3.13 2.35
CA SER A 27 24.81 3.69 2.35
C SER A 27 24.16 3.71 0.96
N TYR A 28 24.91 3.93 -0.11
CA TYR A 28 24.39 3.91 -1.47
C TYR A 28 23.97 2.49 -1.89
N TYR A 29 24.80 1.49 -1.58
CA TYR A 29 24.46 0.10 -1.83
C TYR A 29 23.32 -0.39 -0.96
N TYR A 30 23.31 0.02 0.31
CA TYR A 30 22.25 -0.29 1.28
C TYR A 30 20.91 0.28 0.85
N SER A 31 20.84 1.56 0.47
CA SER A 31 19.59 2.18 0.01
C SER A 31 19.01 1.42 -1.19
N LEU A 32 19.84 1.04 -2.16
CA LEU A 32 19.38 0.27 -3.32
C LEU A 32 18.99 -1.16 -2.95
N CYS A 33 19.74 -1.82 -2.05
CA CYS A 33 19.37 -3.12 -1.51
C CYS A 33 18.04 -3.05 -0.75
N PHE A 34 17.78 -1.97 -0.03
CA PHE A 34 16.54 -1.75 0.70
C PHE A 34 15.40 -1.52 -0.28
N GLU A 35 15.55 -0.64 -1.27
CA GLU A 35 14.55 -0.41 -2.32
C GLU A 35 14.20 -1.71 -3.07
N LEU A 36 15.21 -2.52 -3.39
CA LEU A 36 15.05 -3.83 -4.05
C LEU A 36 14.46 -4.89 -3.11
N ASN A 37 14.97 -5.03 -1.89
CA ASN A 37 14.46 -6.00 -0.92
C ASN A 37 13.02 -5.70 -0.56
N PHE A 38 12.71 -4.44 -0.33
CA PHE A 38 11.36 -3.97 -0.11
C PHE A 38 10.47 -4.40 -1.30
N LEU A 39 10.88 -4.07 -2.53
CA LEU A 39 10.20 -4.45 -3.78
C LEU A 39 9.91 -5.96 -3.83
N PHE A 40 10.89 -6.81 -3.53
CA PHE A 40 10.76 -8.27 -3.57
C PHE A 40 10.00 -8.92 -2.41
N LEU A 41 10.10 -8.37 -1.21
CA LEU A 41 9.35 -8.83 -0.04
C LEU A 41 7.84 -8.77 -0.28
N ASN A 42 7.39 -7.77 -1.03
CA ASN A 42 5.97 -7.55 -1.29
C ASN A 42 5.44 -8.25 -2.54
N ILE A 43 6.32 -8.55 -3.51
CA ILE A 43 6.04 -9.49 -4.61
C ILE A 43 5.55 -10.84 -4.05
N LYS A 44 6.08 -11.26 -2.88
CA LYS A 44 5.62 -12.46 -2.16
C LYS A 44 4.26 -12.32 -1.46
N LYS A 45 3.89 -11.12 -0.97
CA LYS A 45 2.60 -10.89 -0.29
C LYS A 45 1.43 -10.99 -1.28
N ASN A 46 1.66 -10.60 -2.53
CA ASN A 46 0.62 -10.49 -3.56
C ASN A 46 0.74 -11.53 -4.70
N SER A 47 1.61 -12.55 -4.57
CA SER A 47 1.89 -13.54 -5.63
C SER A 47 2.27 -12.94 -6.99
N GLN A 48 2.84 -11.73 -7.01
CA GLN A 48 3.22 -11.04 -8.23
C GLN A 48 4.56 -11.58 -8.74
N ILE A 49 4.82 -11.46 -10.04
CA ILE A 49 6.15 -11.67 -10.60
C ILE A 49 6.69 -10.29 -10.97
N PHE A 50 7.89 -9.95 -10.53
CA PHE A 50 8.53 -8.73 -11.01
C PHE A 50 8.99 -8.92 -12.44
N ILE A 51 8.30 -8.30 -13.38
CA ILE A 51 8.71 -8.31 -14.78
C ILE A 51 9.33 -6.96 -15.12
N LEU A 52 10.62 -7.00 -15.43
CA LEU A 52 11.29 -5.88 -16.06
C LEU A 52 10.80 -5.73 -17.50
N ASP A 53 10.40 -4.52 -17.86
CA ASP A 53 10.35 -4.11 -19.26
C ASP A 53 11.76 -4.03 -19.85
N GLU A 54 11.85 -3.86 -21.17
CA GLU A 54 13.13 -3.77 -21.87
C GLU A 54 14.03 -2.67 -21.29
N THR A 55 13.46 -1.51 -20.99
CA THR A 55 14.17 -0.40 -20.32
C THR A 55 14.73 -0.81 -18.97
N GLY A 56 13.94 -1.50 -18.14
CA GLY A 56 14.39 -2.04 -16.86
C GLY A 56 15.54 -3.04 -16.99
N GLN A 57 15.46 -3.92 -17.98
CA GLN A 57 16.53 -4.88 -18.27
C GLN A 57 17.82 -4.16 -18.65
N GLN A 58 17.75 -3.18 -19.54
CA GLN A 58 18.91 -2.38 -19.95
C GLN A 58 19.53 -1.61 -18.77
N ILE A 59 18.71 -1.00 -17.91
CA ILE A 59 19.16 -0.27 -16.72
C ILE A 59 19.85 -1.19 -15.72
N ILE A 60 19.28 -2.38 -15.48
CA ILE A 60 19.87 -3.37 -14.57
C ILE A 60 21.15 -3.96 -15.15
N ASP A 61 21.20 -4.21 -16.46
CA ASP A 61 22.41 -4.64 -17.14
C ASP A 61 23.52 -3.62 -17.07
N TYR A 62 23.18 -2.35 -17.24
CA TYR A 62 24.12 -1.24 -17.09
C TYR A 62 24.74 -1.25 -15.68
N LEU A 63 23.93 -1.30 -14.62
CA LEU A 63 24.45 -1.34 -13.25
C LEU A 63 25.24 -2.63 -12.97
N LEU A 64 24.73 -3.81 -13.36
CA LEU A 64 25.44 -5.08 -13.18
C LEU A 64 26.80 -5.07 -13.86
N ASN A 65 26.90 -4.54 -15.08
CA ASN A 65 28.16 -4.44 -15.79
C ASN A 65 29.15 -3.54 -15.05
N ASN A 66 28.69 -2.41 -14.52
CA ASN A 66 29.56 -1.52 -13.72
C ASN A 66 29.97 -2.17 -12.40
N LEU A 67 29.07 -2.83 -11.68
CA LEU A 67 29.38 -3.58 -10.47
C LEU A 67 30.39 -4.71 -10.74
N ASN A 68 30.22 -5.48 -11.83
CA ASN A 68 31.12 -6.59 -12.15
C ASN A 68 32.53 -6.13 -12.55
N LYS A 69 32.69 -4.89 -13.00
CA LYS A 69 34.02 -4.27 -13.23
C LYS A 69 34.69 -3.86 -11.92
N GLN A 70 33.94 -3.66 -10.84
CA GLN A 70 34.51 -3.32 -9.54
C GLN A 70 35.15 -4.53 -8.90
N ASN A 71 36.45 -4.41 -8.60
CA ASN A 71 37.23 -5.46 -7.97
C ASN A 71 37.32 -5.22 -6.45
N LEU A 72 36.17 -5.29 -5.77
CA LEU A 72 36.09 -5.09 -4.32
C LEU A 72 36.72 -6.29 -3.61
N ARG A 73 37.83 -6.04 -2.91
CA ARG A 73 38.50 -7.04 -2.09
C ARG A 73 37.85 -7.09 -0.71
N PHE A 74 37.85 -8.28 -0.10
CA PHE A 74 37.42 -8.46 1.27
C PHE A 74 38.24 -7.53 2.19
N PRO A 75 37.60 -6.64 2.97
CA PRO A 75 38.33 -5.75 3.86
C PRO A 75 39.01 -6.57 4.97
N PRO A 76 40.20 -6.16 5.45
CA PRO A 76 40.82 -6.78 6.61
C PRO A 76 39.84 -6.83 7.79
N ARG A 77 39.85 -7.92 8.56
CA ARG A 77 38.84 -8.23 9.61
C ARG A 77 38.58 -7.10 10.61
N PHE A 78 39.57 -6.25 10.87
CA PHE A 78 39.43 -5.10 11.77
C PHE A 78 38.64 -3.93 11.16
N ARG A 79 38.65 -3.74 9.83
CA ARG A 79 37.84 -2.73 9.11
C ARG A 79 36.44 -3.21 8.76
N ALA A 80 36.23 -4.52 8.68
CA ALA A 80 34.92 -5.12 8.39
C ALA A 80 33.85 -4.85 9.46
N LYS A 81 34.21 -4.29 10.63
CA LYS A 81 33.25 -3.86 11.66
C LYS A 81 32.65 -2.48 11.40
N GLU A 82 33.33 -1.65 10.60
CA GLU A 82 32.99 -0.24 10.39
C GLU A 82 32.61 0.06 8.94
N ASP A 83 32.98 -0.83 8.01
CA ASP A 83 32.71 -0.69 6.58
C ASP A 83 31.91 -1.88 6.03
N PHE A 84 30.62 -1.65 5.82
CA PHE A 84 29.66 -2.60 5.25
C PHE A 84 29.62 -2.61 3.72
N THR A 85 30.49 -1.84 3.06
CA THR A 85 30.47 -1.66 1.60
C THR A 85 30.58 -3.00 0.88
N PHE A 86 31.47 -3.89 1.34
CA PHE A 86 31.62 -5.23 0.76
C PHE A 86 30.33 -6.05 0.85
N PHE A 87 29.66 -6.03 2.02
CA PHE A 87 28.43 -6.78 2.26
C PHE A 87 27.30 -6.29 1.34
N TYR A 88 26.97 -4.99 1.39
CA TYR A 88 25.86 -4.45 0.60
C TYR A 88 26.14 -4.44 -0.91
N PHE A 89 27.39 -4.34 -1.34
CA PHE A 89 27.74 -4.50 -2.74
C PHE A 89 27.39 -5.90 -3.28
N HIS A 90 27.76 -6.95 -2.54
CA HIS A 90 27.45 -8.32 -2.95
C HIS A 90 25.97 -8.66 -2.77
N LEU A 91 25.30 -8.08 -1.77
CA LEU A 91 23.86 -8.17 -1.59
C LEU A 91 23.10 -7.54 -2.76
N LEU A 92 23.54 -6.38 -3.23
CA LEU A 92 22.96 -5.71 -4.39
C LEU A 92 23.14 -6.55 -5.66
N ARG A 93 24.33 -7.11 -5.88
CA ARG A 93 24.57 -8.02 -7.02
C ARG A 93 23.65 -9.23 -6.98
N ASN A 94 23.44 -9.82 -5.80
CA ASN A 94 22.47 -10.89 -5.62
C ASN A 94 21.07 -10.47 -6.10
N TRP A 95 20.57 -9.32 -5.63
CA TRP A 95 19.27 -8.80 -6.06
C TRP A 95 19.17 -8.58 -7.57
N LEU A 96 20.17 -7.97 -8.18
CA LEU A 96 20.14 -7.67 -9.61
C LEU A 96 20.17 -8.94 -10.46
N TYR A 97 20.97 -9.95 -10.09
CA TYR A 97 20.93 -11.25 -10.76
C TYR A 97 19.60 -11.98 -10.54
N PHE A 98 19.03 -11.85 -9.34
CA PHE A 98 17.73 -12.40 -9.01
C PHE A 98 16.63 -11.82 -9.88
N ILE A 99 16.59 -10.48 -10.02
CA ILE A 99 15.66 -9.78 -10.93
C ILE A 99 15.80 -10.27 -12.37
N LYS A 100 17.04 -10.49 -12.84
CA LYS A 100 17.32 -10.98 -14.19
C LYS A 100 16.93 -12.44 -14.41
N GLY A 101 16.43 -13.14 -13.39
CA GLY A 101 16.17 -14.57 -13.45
C GLY A 101 17.44 -15.43 -13.53
N ASN A 102 18.61 -14.85 -13.23
CA ASN A 102 19.88 -15.58 -13.17
C ASN A 102 20.14 -16.06 -11.74
N PHE A 103 19.33 -17.02 -11.29
CA PHE A 103 19.32 -17.49 -9.91
C PHE A 103 20.64 -18.14 -9.48
N GLU A 104 21.38 -18.75 -10.41
CA GLU A 104 22.70 -19.34 -10.13
C GLU A 104 23.71 -18.25 -9.72
N LYS A 105 23.82 -17.17 -10.50
CA LYS A 105 24.69 -16.03 -10.17
C LYS A 105 24.19 -15.26 -8.95
N ALA A 106 22.87 -15.19 -8.75
CA ALA A 106 22.30 -14.62 -7.54
C ALA A 106 22.80 -15.41 -6.31
N ASN A 107 22.72 -16.74 -6.34
CA ASN A 107 23.17 -17.60 -5.26
C ASN A 107 24.69 -17.52 -5.02
N GLU A 108 25.49 -17.42 -6.09
CA GLU A 108 26.93 -17.16 -6.00
C GLU A 108 27.22 -15.84 -5.26
N ALA A 109 26.58 -14.74 -5.68
CA ALA A 109 26.75 -13.43 -5.06
C ALA A 109 26.33 -13.42 -3.58
N LEU A 110 25.24 -14.12 -3.23
CA LEU A 110 24.79 -14.27 -1.85
C LEU A 110 25.79 -15.08 -1.02
N SER A 111 26.36 -16.14 -1.58
CA SER A 111 27.39 -16.96 -0.92
C SER A 111 28.64 -16.14 -0.62
N VAL A 112 29.03 -15.22 -1.52
CA VAL A 112 30.12 -14.27 -1.27
C VAL A 112 29.75 -13.28 -0.16
N ALA A 113 28.55 -12.69 -0.18
CA ALA A 113 28.09 -11.78 0.87
C ALA A 113 28.11 -12.45 2.26
N LYS A 114 27.76 -13.74 2.32
CA LYS A 114 27.79 -14.55 3.57
C LYS A 114 29.18 -14.73 4.15
N THR A 115 30.26 -14.54 3.41
CA THR A 115 31.63 -14.61 3.96
C THR A 115 31.93 -13.48 4.97
N PHE A 116 31.08 -12.45 5.02
CA PHE A 116 31.15 -11.35 5.99
C PHE A 116 30.88 -11.82 7.43
N PRO A 117 31.44 -11.20 8.49
CA PRO A 117 31.30 -11.68 9.87
C PRO A 117 29.86 -11.79 10.40
N GLU A 118 29.58 -12.89 11.09
CA GLU A 118 28.24 -13.39 11.48
C GLU A 118 27.38 -12.48 12.36
N LYS A 119 27.99 -11.70 13.26
CA LYS A 119 27.27 -10.81 14.20
C LYS A 119 26.39 -9.75 13.52
N ILE A 120 26.51 -9.58 12.19
CA ILE A 120 25.83 -8.56 11.41
C ILE A 120 24.94 -9.18 10.29
N ARG A 121 25.00 -10.52 10.09
CA ARG A 121 24.39 -11.23 8.94
C ARG A 121 22.95 -11.72 9.09
N CYS A 122 22.54 -12.09 10.31
CA CYS A 122 21.56 -13.18 10.47
C CYS A 122 20.14 -12.88 9.98
N ALA A 123 19.66 -11.64 10.01
CA ALA A 123 18.27 -11.36 9.61
C ALA A 123 18.12 -11.24 8.08
N GLU A 124 18.95 -10.40 7.44
CA GLU A 124 18.80 -10.06 6.01
C GLU A 124 19.18 -11.23 5.08
N THR A 125 20.27 -11.95 5.38
CA THR A 125 20.78 -13.00 4.47
C THR A 125 19.98 -14.32 4.53
N SER A 126 19.44 -14.68 5.69
CA SER A 126 18.61 -15.89 5.86
C SER A 126 17.24 -15.73 5.21
N HIS A 127 16.67 -14.53 5.26
CA HIS A 127 15.43 -14.21 4.55
C HIS A 127 15.60 -14.36 3.03
N LEU A 128 16.70 -13.82 2.50
CA LEU A 128 17.01 -13.83 1.08
C LEU A 128 17.23 -15.22 0.50
N GLU A 129 17.94 -16.08 1.22
CA GLU A 129 18.12 -17.47 0.80
C GLU A 129 16.77 -18.20 0.69
N THR A 130 15.89 -17.98 1.67
CA THR A 130 14.54 -18.55 1.66
C THR A 130 13.73 -18.03 0.47
N LEU A 131 13.85 -16.74 0.13
CA LEU A 131 13.19 -16.16 -1.04
C LEU A 131 13.72 -16.73 -2.35
N VAL A 132 15.05 -16.78 -2.50
CA VAL A 132 15.72 -17.27 -3.71
C VAL A 132 15.30 -18.71 -3.99
N GLN A 133 15.33 -19.56 -2.97
CA GLN A 133 14.95 -20.96 -3.09
C GLN A 133 13.47 -21.14 -3.45
N LYS A 134 12.56 -20.42 -2.78
CA LYS A 134 11.12 -20.47 -3.08
C LYS A 134 10.79 -20.03 -4.50
N GLN A 135 11.50 -19.04 -5.03
CA GLN A 135 11.24 -18.53 -6.39
C GLN A 135 11.82 -19.44 -7.47
N ILE A 136 12.96 -20.11 -7.21
CA ILE A 136 13.45 -21.20 -8.07
C ILE A 136 12.41 -22.33 -8.15
N GLU A 137 11.81 -22.70 -7.02
CA GLU A 137 10.76 -23.73 -6.96
C GLU A 137 9.48 -23.29 -7.67
N LEU A 138 9.02 -22.06 -7.44
CA LEU A 138 7.85 -21.49 -8.11
C LEU A 138 8.06 -21.43 -9.63
N GLN A 139 9.20 -20.92 -10.11
CA GLN A 139 9.47 -20.84 -11.54
C GLN A 139 9.42 -22.21 -12.21
N LYS A 140 9.99 -23.24 -11.57
CA LYS A 140 9.90 -24.63 -12.04
C LYS A 140 8.46 -25.13 -12.10
N ALA A 141 7.61 -24.73 -11.15
CA ALA A 141 6.22 -25.15 -11.07
C ALA A 141 5.29 -24.43 -12.06
N VAL A 142 5.53 -23.14 -12.37
CA VAL A 142 4.63 -22.35 -13.22
C VAL A 142 5.04 -22.36 -14.71
N GLN A 143 6.29 -22.71 -15.04
CA GLN A 143 6.76 -22.84 -16.44
C GLN A 143 5.87 -23.72 -17.37
N PRO A 144 5.20 -24.80 -16.89
CA PRO A 144 4.27 -25.59 -17.70
C PRO A 144 2.90 -24.91 -17.92
N ILE A 145 2.43 -24.08 -16.98
CA ILE A 145 1.08 -23.52 -16.93
C ILE A 145 0.90 -22.34 -17.90
N TYR A 146 1.96 -21.54 -18.09
CA TYR A 146 1.95 -20.36 -18.97
C TYR A 146 1.79 -20.66 -20.47
N ARG A 147 1.76 -21.93 -20.89
CA ARG A 147 1.55 -22.30 -22.30
C ARG A 147 0.08 -22.27 -22.74
N GLN A 148 -0.90 -22.09 -21.85
CA GLN A 148 -2.28 -22.43 -22.20
C GLN A 148 -3.38 -21.36 -22.08
N GLN A 149 -3.21 -20.18 -21.48
CA GLN A 149 -4.34 -19.25 -21.36
C GLN A 149 -3.92 -17.79 -21.52
N SER A 150 -4.57 -17.11 -22.46
CA SER A 150 -4.63 -15.65 -22.57
C SER A 150 -6.10 -15.22 -22.50
N ILE A 151 -6.58 -14.90 -21.31
CA ILE A 151 -7.86 -14.22 -21.08
C ILE A 151 -7.53 -13.06 -20.17
N SER A 152 -7.87 -11.83 -20.59
CA SER A 152 -7.52 -10.64 -19.82
C SER A 152 -8.22 -10.67 -18.46
N VAL A 153 -7.41 -10.64 -17.39
CA VAL A 153 -7.88 -10.74 -15.99
C VAL A 153 -8.84 -9.59 -15.61
N GLU A 154 -8.72 -8.46 -16.30
CA GLU A 154 -9.49 -7.23 -16.05
C GLU A 154 -10.97 -7.37 -16.42
N GLU A 155 -11.31 -8.05 -17.53
CA GLU A 155 -12.71 -8.26 -17.95
C GLU A 155 -13.47 -9.13 -16.94
N VAL A 156 -12.83 -10.18 -16.42
CA VAL A 156 -13.45 -11.10 -15.45
C VAL A 156 -13.72 -10.41 -14.11
N LEU A 157 -12.91 -9.41 -13.73
CA LEU A 157 -13.10 -8.68 -12.47
C LEU A 157 -14.27 -7.70 -12.58
N GLU A 158 -14.37 -6.98 -13.69
CA GLU A 158 -15.44 -6.01 -13.93
C GLU A 158 -16.82 -6.68 -13.94
N ASP A 159 -16.95 -7.86 -14.56
CA ASP A 159 -18.20 -8.63 -14.56
C ASP A 159 -18.62 -9.09 -13.16
N LYS A 160 -17.66 -9.59 -12.36
CA LYS A 160 -17.92 -9.98 -10.96
C LYS A 160 -18.33 -8.78 -10.12
N LEU A 161 -17.74 -7.61 -10.38
CA LEU A 161 -18.02 -6.39 -9.64
C LEU A 161 -19.38 -5.80 -10.02
N ASN A 162 -19.72 -5.79 -11.30
CA ASN A 162 -21.05 -5.45 -11.81
C ASN A 162 -22.12 -6.35 -11.20
N LEU A 163 -21.86 -7.65 -11.06
CA LEU A 163 -22.79 -8.58 -10.43
C LEU A 163 -23.01 -8.22 -8.95
N LEU A 164 -21.93 -7.95 -8.19
CA LEU A 164 -22.02 -7.54 -6.79
C LEU A 164 -22.83 -6.23 -6.62
N ILE A 165 -22.67 -5.27 -7.53
CA ILE A 165 -23.43 -4.02 -7.50
C ILE A 165 -24.90 -4.25 -7.79
N LYS A 166 -25.24 -5.03 -8.83
CA LYS A 166 -26.63 -5.37 -9.14
C LYS A 166 -27.32 -6.07 -7.96
N GLU A 167 -26.61 -6.97 -7.27
CA GLU A 167 -27.11 -7.61 -6.06
C GLU A 167 -27.31 -6.60 -4.91
N TYR A 168 -26.43 -5.60 -4.78
CA TYR A 168 -26.54 -4.56 -3.76
C TYR A 168 -27.68 -3.56 -4.03
N GLU A 169 -27.87 -3.13 -5.29
CA GLU A 169 -28.96 -2.25 -5.69
C GLU A 169 -30.34 -2.86 -5.34
N SER A 170 -30.45 -4.19 -5.41
CA SER A 170 -31.66 -4.91 -4.99
C SER A 170 -31.90 -4.94 -3.47
N ASN A 171 -30.87 -4.65 -2.67
CA ASN A 171 -30.86 -4.73 -1.20
C ASN A 171 -30.37 -3.42 -0.54
N LYS A 172 -30.85 -2.28 -1.06
CA LYS A 172 -30.41 -0.91 -0.74
C LYS A 172 -30.03 -0.65 0.74
N ALA A 173 -29.14 0.33 0.93
CA ALA A 173 -28.67 0.89 2.21
C ALA A 173 -29.75 1.23 3.27
N ALA A 174 -31.03 1.21 2.91
CA ALA A 174 -32.15 1.19 3.86
C ALA A 174 -31.98 0.11 4.95
N SER A 175 -31.22 -0.96 4.68
CA SER A 175 -30.92 -1.97 5.70
C SER A 175 -30.01 -1.49 6.84
N LEU A 176 -29.03 -0.60 6.60
CA LEU A 176 -28.04 -0.26 7.65
C LEU A 176 -28.59 0.78 8.62
N VAL A 177 -29.21 1.87 8.15
CA VAL A 177 -29.77 2.91 9.03
C VAL A 177 -30.88 2.37 9.93
N ASP A 178 -31.67 1.42 9.41
CA ASP A 178 -32.76 0.78 10.15
C ASP A 178 -32.31 -0.44 10.97
N SER A 179 -31.00 -0.76 10.95
CA SER A 179 -30.44 -1.84 11.77
C SER A 179 -30.48 -1.50 13.26
N SER A 180 -30.38 -2.55 14.09
CA SER A 180 -30.22 -2.39 15.52
C SER A 180 -28.87 -1.74 15.87
N ASP A 181 -28.82 -1.11 17.03
CA ASP A 181 -27.58 -0.49 17.55
C ASP A 181 -26.45 -1.51 17.71
N GLU A 182 -26.76 -2.77 18.04
CA GLU A 182 -25.75 -3.84 18.09
C GLU A 182 -25.13 -4.11 16.71
N ILE A 183 -25.95 -4.18 15.66
CA ILE A 183 -25.47 -4.39 14.29
C ILE A 183 -24.62 -3.20 13.85
N LEU A 184 -25.07 -1.98 14.11
CA LEU A 184 -24.31 -0.78 13.81
C LEU A 184 -22.97 -0.72 14.57
N ALA A 185 -22.94 -1.17 15.82
CA ALA A 185 -21.72 -1.26 16.59
C ALA A 185 -20.73 -2.28 15.99
N ARG A 186 -21.21 -3.49 15.70
CA ARG A 186 -20.40 -4.55 15.08
C ARG A 186 -19.91 -4.18 13.68
N TYR A 187 -20.60 -3.28 12.98
CA TYR A 187 -20.17 -2.83 11.65
C TYR A 187 -18.84 -2.04 11.70
N PHE A 188 -18.60 -1.24 12.75
CA PHE A 188 -17.38 -0.43 12.83
C PHE A 188 -16.28 -1.06 13.70
N ILE A 189 -16.63 -1.97 14.63
CA ILE A 189 -15.63 -2.67 15.45
C ILE A 189 -14.85 -3.67 14.59
N ASP A 190 -13.53 -3.72 14.78
CA ASP A 190 -12.65 -4.60 14.00
C ASP A 190 -13.03 -6.08 14.11
N LEU A 191 -12.99 -6.78 12.98
CA LEU A 191 -13.34 -8.21 12.92
C LEU A 191 -12.44 -9.06 13.85
N GLU A 192 -11.19 -8.65 14.04
CA GLU A 192 -10.29 -9.34 14.97
C GLU A 192 -10.77 -9.18 16.42
N GLN A 193 -11.15 -7.98 16.84
CA GLN A 193 -11.69 -7.73 18.18
C GLN A 193 -13.04 -8.44 18.37
N GLN A 194 -13.89 -8.48 17.34
CA GLN A 194 -15.12 -9.27 17.35
C GLN A 194 -14.88 -10.78 17.53
N ALA A 195 -13.72 -11.29 17.11
CA ALA A 195 -13.36 -12.70 17.29
C ALA A 195 -12.73 -13.00 18.66
N GLN A 196 -12.27 -11.98 19.39
CA GLN A 196 -11.60 -12.14 20.70
C GLN A 196 -12.57 -12.34 21.86
N THR A 197 -13.83 -11.92 21.72
CA THR A 197 -14.82 -11.93 22.80
C THR A 197 -16.23 -12.14 22.27
N ASP A 198 -17.10 -12.73 23.10
CA ASP A 198 -18.53 -12.85 22.79
C ASP A 198 -19.26 -11.49 22.83
N ASN A 199 -18.73 -10.52 23.59
CA ASN A 199 -19.26 -9.16 23.66
C ASN A 199 -18.20 -8.10 23.26
N PRO A 200 -18.02 -7.85 21.95
CA PRO A 200 -17.04 -6.88 21.46
C PRO A 200 -17.39 -5.43 21.78
N ILE A 201 -18.67 -5.12 22.00
CA ILE A 201 -19.12 -3.77 22.33
C ILE A 201 -18.62 -3.38 23.73
N ASP A 202 -18.74 -4.29 24.70
CA ASP A 202 -18.23 -4.07 26.05
C ASP A 202 -16.71 -3.91 26.05
N LEU A 203 -16.00 -4.75 25.29
CA LEU A 203 -14.53 -4.66 25.17
C LEU A 203 -14.10 -3.31 24.59
N TRP A 204 -14.77 -2.82 23.54
CA TRP A 204 -14.49 -1.52 22.94
C TRP A 204 -14.78 -0.36 23.91
N ASN A 205 -15.92 -0.41 24.61
CA ASN A 205 -16.29 0.63 25.58
C ASN A 205 -15.37 0.66 26.81
N GLN A 206 -14.63 -0.42 27.12
CA GLN A 206 -13.61 -0.39 28.17
C GLN A 206 -12.41 0.47 27.78
N THR A 207 -12.04 0.50 26.49
CA THR A 207 -10.91 1.29 26.00
C THR A 207 -11.30 2.73 25.75
N GLU A 208 -12.48 2.97 25.18
CA GLU A 208 -12.98 4.32 24.85
C GLU A 208 -14.47 4.47 25.20
N PRO A 209 -14.80 4.74 26.48
CA PRO A 209 -16.19 4.87 26.92
C PRO A 209 -16.96 5.91 26.10
N GLY A 210 -18.17 5.55 25.66
CA GLY A 210 -19.06 6.42 24.86
C GLY A 210 -18.85 6.31 23.35
N SER A 211 -17.70 5.82 22.89
CA SER A 211 -17.37 5.81 21.45
C SER A 211 -18.31 4.96 20.61
N VAL A 212 -18.87 3.87 21.14
CA VAL A 212 -19.85 3.06 20.39
C VAL A 212 -21.13 3.86 20.09
N GLN A 213 -21.66 4.58 21.07
CA GLN A 213 -22.88 5.37 20.89
C GLN A 213 -22.65 6.54 19.95
N ALA A 214 -21.50 7.21 20.08
CA ALA A 214 -21.06 8.28 19.19
C ALA A 214 -20.99 7.80 17.72
N MET A 215 -20.39 6.64 17.49
CA MET A 215 -20.28 6.06 16.14
C MET A 215 -21.63 5.61 15.56
N ILE A 216 -22.51 5.02 16.37
CA ILE A 216 -23.88 4.68 15.94
C ILE A 216 -24.63 5.94 15.50
N LYS A 217 -24.56 7.01 16.30
CA LYS A 217 -25.20 8.29 15.99
C LYS A 217 -24.62 8.90 14.71
N LEU A 218 -23.30 8.89 14.56
CA LEU A 218 -22.62 9.31 13.34
C LEU A 218 -23.13 8.54 12.13
N ILE A 219 -23.15 7.20 12.17
CA ILE A 219 -23.59 6.36 11.04
C ILE A 219 -25.04 6.69 10.67
N ARG A 220 -25.95 6.76 11.64
CA ARG A 220 -27.36 7.10 11.40
C ARG A 220 -27.51 8.47 10.72
N ILE A 221 -26.75 9.47 11.15
CA ILE A 221 -26.83 10.82 10.58
C ILE A 221 -26.15 10.87 9.20
N MET A 222 -24.94 10.34 9.08
CA MET A 222 -24.11 10.35 7.87
C MET A 222 -24.82 9.70 6.67
N PHE A 223 -25.46 8.54 6.87
CA PHE A 223 -26.14 7.81 5.79
C PHE A 223 -27.56 8.31 5.49
N ASN A 224 -28.17 9.09 6.40
CA ASN A 224 -29.42 9.80 6.13
C ASN A 224 -29.20 11.19 5.52
N ALA A 225 -27.98 11.72 5.60
CA ALA A 225 -27.68 13.04 5.10
C ALA A 225 -27.74 13.08 3.57
N SER A 226 -28.58 13.97 3.04
CA SER A 226 -28.47 14.43 1.66
C SER A 226 -27.27 15.37 1.45
N ALA A 227 -26.46 15.61 2.48
CA ALA A 227 -25.32 16.51 2.47
C ALA A 227 -24.27 16.11 1.42
N GLU A 228 -23.64 17.13 0.85
CA GLU A 228 -22.44 16.99 0.02
C GLU A 228 -21.18 16.94 0.88
N LEU A 229 -20.10 16.41 0.31
CA LEU A 229 -18.81 16.38 0.98
C LEU A 229 -18.24 17.81 1.05
N SER A 230 -18.09 18.32 2.28
CA SER A 230 -17.51 19.63 2.55
C SER A 230 -16.69 19.59 3.84
N ILE A 231 -15.91 20.63 4.11
CA ILE A 231 -15.21 20.77 5.40
C ILE A 231 -16.20 20.79 6.55
N ASP A 232 -17.28 21.56 6.45
CA ASP A 232 -18.28 21.66 7.51
C ASP A 232 -18.94 20.31 7.78
N PHE A 233 -19.22 19.53 6.74
CA PHE A 233 -19.71 18.17 6.87
C PHE A 233 -18.70 17.29 7.60
N ILE A 234 -17.42 17.31 7.20
CA ILE A 234 -16.35 16.53 7.85
C ILE A 234 -16.20 16.92 9.33
N LYS A 235 -16.22 18.21 9.64
CA LYS A 235 -16.14 18.72 11.02
C LYS A 235 -17.34 18.27 11.86
N GLU A 236 -18.55 18.35 11.31
CA GLU A 236 -19.75 17.89 12.02
C GLU A 236 -19.72 16.37 12.24
N MET A 237 -19.28 15.58 11.25
CA MET A 237 -19.13 14.14 11.41
C MET A 237 -18.05 13.80 12.45
N HIS A 238 -16.92 14.51 12.47
CA HIS A 238 -15.91 14.37 13.52
C HIS A 238 -16.48 14.71 14.91
N LYS A 239 -17.27 15.77 15.01
CA LYS A 239 -17.93 16.17 16.25
C LYS A 239 -18.86 15.07 16.77
N LEU A 240 -19.66 14.47 15.90
CA LEU A 240 -20.52 13.33 16.25
C LEU A 240 -19.72 12.08 16.64
N ALA A 241 -18.58 11.82 15.98
CA ALA A 241 -17.72 10.67 16.28
C ALA A 241 -17.13 10.71 17.70
N LEU A 242 -17.01 11.92 18.28
CA LEU A 242 -16.41 12.15 19.59
C LEU A 242 -17.42 12.67 20.63
N GLU A 243 -18.71 12.69 20.30
CA GLU A 243 -19.75 13.15 21.23
C GLU A 243 -19.84 12.21 22.44
N ASP A 244 -19.69 12.77 23.63
CA ASP A 244 -19.67 12.04 24.91
C ASP A 244 -18.57 10.97 25.03
N VAL A 245 -17.53 11.02 24.18
CA VAL A 245 -16.42 10.08 24.23
C VAL A 245 -15.36 10.54 25.23
N VAL A 246 -15.00 9.65 26.16
CA VAL A 246 -13.91 9.92 27.11
C VAL A 246 -12.57 9.57 26.47
N LEU A 247 -11.92 10.57 25.87
CA LEU A 247 -10.63 10.39 25.20
C LEU A 247 -9.44 10.54 26.16
N PRO A 248 -8.42 9.68 26.07
CA PRO A 248 -7.20 9.82 26.86
C PRO A 248 -6.41 11.08 26.44
N GLN A 249 -6.18 12.00 27.38
CA GLN A 249 -5.43 13.25 27.14
C GLN A 249 -3.90 13.08 27.21
N ALA A 250 -3.39 11.84 27.14
CA ALA A 250 -2.01 11.53 27.53
C ALA A 250 -0.97 12.40 26.78
N ASN A 251 -0.28 13.26 27.54
CA ASN A 251 0.85 14.11 27.12
C ASN A 251 0.57 15.10 25.97
N ARG A 252 -0.68 15.52 25.78
CA ARG A 252 -1.03 16.54 24.77
C ARG A 252 -0.83 17.94 25.30
N SER A 253 -0.39 18.86 24.45
CA SER A 253 -0.27 20.28 24.80
C SER A 253 -1.61 21.00 24.69
N PHE A 254 -2.52 20.46 23.88
CA PHE A 254 -3.86 21.00 23.65
C PHE A 254 -4.93 19.95 23.92
N ALA A 255 -6.08 20.40 24.43
CA ALA A 255 -7.24 19.54 24.60
C ALA A 255 -7.78 19.08 23.23
N ILE A 256 -8.31 17.86 23.18
CA ILE A 256 -9.01 17.36 21.99
C ILE A 256 -10.36 18.07 21.91
N THR A 257 -10.56 18.85 20.84
CA THR A 257 -11.82 19.57 20.59
C THR A 257 -12.56 18.90 19.43
N ALA A 258 -13.72 18.31 19.73
CA ALA A 258 -14.57 17.66 18.75
C ALA A 258 -15.01 18.65 17.65
N GLY A 259 -14.87 18.25 16.39
CA GLY A 259 -15.17 19.08 15.21
C GLY A 259 -14.13 20.15 14.85
N GLU A 260 -13.06 20.34 15.62
CA GLU A 260 -12.03 21.36 15.32
C GLU A 260 -10.72 20.74 14.87
N PHE A 261 -10.05 21.39 13.90
CA PHE A 261 -8.74 20.94 13.44
C PHE A 261 -7.70 21.02 14.56
N ARG A 262 -6.77 20.07 14.54
CA ARG A 262 -5.69 20.02 15.54
C ARG A 262 -4.84 21.28 15.52
N GLN A 263 -4.38 21.67 16.71
CA GLN A 263 -3.55 22.85 16.94
C GLN A 263 -2.09 22.49 17.25
N GLU A 264 -1.77 21.19 17.30
CA GLU A 264 -0.45 20.67 17.60
C GLU A 264 0.02 19.67 16.53
N PRO A 265 1.35 19.44 16.44
CA PRO A 265 1.88 18.35 15.66
C PRO A 265 1.36 17.01 16.15
N VAL A 266 1.17 16.08 15.22
CA VAL A 266 0.75 14.71 15.52
C VAL A 266 1.76 13.70 14.98
N ARG A 267 1.79 12.55 15.63
CA ARG A 267 2.60 11.41 15.23
C ARG A 267 1.71 10.19 15.24
N PHE A 268 1.70 9.44 14.16
CA PHE A 268 1.09 8.12 14.15
C PHE A 268 2.01 7.10 13.49
N GLY A 269 1.98 5.90 14.04
CA GLY A 269 2.81 4.78 13.60
C GLY A 269 2.03 3.87 12.66
N MET A 270 2.66 3.50 11.56
CA MET A 270 2.20 2.46 10.65
C MET A 270 3.07 1.22 10.85
N LEU A 271 2.43 0.09 11.16
CA LEU A 271 3.11 -1.20 11.26
C LEU A 271 3.38 -1.74 9.86
N VAL A 272 4.54 -2.34 9.65
CA VAL A 272 4.93 -2.94 8.36
C VAL A 272 4.05 -4.13 8.02
N ASP A 273 3.52 -4.86 9.00
CA ASP A 273 2.58 -5.96 8.75
C ASP A 273 1.29 -5.47 8.06
N ASN A 274 0.88 -4.23 8.37
CA ASN A 274 -0.32 -3.59 7.85
C ASN A 274 -0.04 -2.63 6.69
N THR A 275 1.23 -2.47 6.31
CA THR A 275 1.64 -1.58 5.21
C THR A 275 2.17 -2.39 4.04
N SER A 276 1.63 -2.16 2.85
CA SER A 276 2.18 -2.72 1.63
C SER A 276 3.37 -1.90 1.12
N LEU A 277 4.09 -2.48 0.16
CA LEU A 277 5.08 -1.79 -0.66
C LEU A 277 4.59 -0.44 -1.19
N ALA A 278 3.51 -0.55 -1.95
CA ALA A 278 3.03 0.54 -2.75
C ALA A 278 2.38 1.58 -1.82
N GLY A 279 1.81 1.17 -0.70
CA GLY A 279 1.40 2.05 0.39
C GLY A 279 2.57 2.85 0.95
N LEU A 280 3.67 2.21 1.38
CA LEU A 280 4.83 2.93 1.90
C LEU A 280 5.38 3.93 0.88
N TYR A 281 5.56 3.53 -0.39
CA TYR A 281 6.03 4.50 -1.38
C TYR A 281 5.00 5.58 -1.67
N ASN A 282 3.71 5.28 -1.64
CA ASN A 282 2.70 6.31 -1.84
C ASN A 282 2.77 7.35 -0.71
N VAL A 283 2.98 6.92 0.54
CA VAL A 283 3.23 7.81 1.68
C VAL A 283 4.53 8.60 1.49
N LEU A 284 5.64 7.95 1.11
CA LEU A 284 6.93 8.63 0.85
C LEU A 284 6.82 9.67 -0.28
N ASP A 285 6.18 9.30 -1.39
CA ASP A 285 5.93 10.18 -2.55
C ASP A 285 5.05 11.37 -2.12
N TRP A 286 4.03 11.12 -1.31
CA TRP A 286 3.15 12.16 -0.79
C TRP A 286 3.91 13.11 0.13
N VAL A 287 4.66 12.60 1.11
CA VAL A 287 5.49 13.43 2.01
C VAL A 287 6.48 14.30 1.24
N GLU A 288 7.16 13.72 0.25
CA GLU A 288 8.09 14.47 -0.61
C GLU A 288 7.37 15.59 -1.38
N LYS A 289 6.22 15.28 -1.99
CA LYS A 289 5.39 16.27 -2.70
C LYS A 289 4.94 17.39 -1.76
N GLU A 290 4.46 17.07 -0.56
CA GLU A 290 3.98 18.06 0.38
C GLU A 290 5.09 18.95 0.92
N ASN A 291 6.28 18.41 1.15
CA ASN A 291 7.45 19.20 1.56
C ASN A 291 7.93 20.14 0.43
N ILE A 292 7.87 19.69 -0.82
CA ILE A 292 8.18 20.54 -1.99
C ILE A 292 7.16 21.69 -2.11
N ASN A 293 5.86 21.37 -2.02
CA ASN A 293 4.79 22.36 -2.21
C ASN A 293 4.80 23.48 -1.16
N ASN A 294 5.23 23.20 0.06
CA ASN A 294 5.24 24.18 1.15
C ASN A 294 6.51 25.04 1.20
N ASN A 295 7.50 24.80 0.33
CA ASN A 295 8.85 25.36 0.45
C ASN A 295 9.48 25.17 1.85
N ASP A 296 8.98 24.21 2.62
CA ASP A 296 9.42 23.89 3.97
C ASP A 296 9.53 22.37 4.08
N ALA A 297 10.77 21.89 4.14
CA ALA A 297 11.09 20.47 4.21
C ALA A 297 10.73 19.82 5.56
N SER A 298 10.20 20.58 6.52
CA SER A 298 9.98 20.12 7.89
C SER A 298 8.53 19.80 8.24
N ASN A 299 7.57 20.06 7.34
CA ASN A 299 6.15 19.87 7.62
C ASN A 299 5.76 18.39 7.80
N TYR A 300 6.46 17.50 7.09
CA TYR A 300 6.21 16.05 7.13
C TYR A 300 7.53 15.31 7.27
N ASN A 301 7.63 14.47 8.29
CA ASN A 301 8.81 13.63 8.52
C ASN A 301 8.40 12.17 8.65
N ILE A 302 9.16 11.28 7.99
CA ILE A 302 9.02 9.83 8.16
C ILE A 302 10.21 9.33 8.98
N ILE A 303 9.91 8.72 10.12
CA ILE A 303 10.90 8.10 10.99
C ILE A 303 10.73 6.60 10.90
N LEU A 304 11.73 5.91 10.35
CA LEU A 304 11.76 4.46 10.34
C LEU A 304 12.19 3.93 11.72
N SER A 305 11.51 2.90 12.22
CA SER A 305 11.96 2.17 13.40
C SER A 305 13.33 1.52 13.17
N ALA A 306 14.10 1.32 14.24
CA ALA A 306 15.40 0.68 14.18
C ALA A 306 15.35 -0.77 13.64
N TYR A 307 14.19 -1.43 13.80
CA TYR A 307 13.96 -2.79 13.33
C TYR A 307 13.22 -2.87 11.99
N LEU A 308 12.85 -1.73 11.41
CA LEU A 308 12.08 -1.65 10.16
C LEU A 308 10.76 -2.44 10.23
N ASP A 309 10.18 -2.58 11.42
CA ASP A 309 8.87 -3.22 11.65
C ASP A 309 7.72 -2.22 11.67
N SER A 310 8.06 -0.93 11.68
CA SER A 310 7.15 0.19 11.72
C SER A 310 7.82 1.47 11.21
N PHE A 311 7.00 2.43 10.80
CA PHE A 311 7.43 3.80 10.51
C PHE A 311 6.44 4.78 11.09
N ILE A 312 6.93 5.95 11.52
CA ILE A 312 6.15 7.01 12.14
C ILE A 312 6.07 8.15 11.15
N LEU A 313 4.86 8.63 10.87
CA LEU A 313 4.64 9.88 10.17
C LEU A 313 4.46 10.98 11.22
N GLU A 314 5.35 11.96 11.22
CA GLU A 314 5.22 13.18 12.02
C GLU A 314 4.71 14.31 11.13
N ILE A 315 3.67 15.01 11.59
CA ILE A 315 2.99 16.06 10.83
C ILE A 315 2.98 17.34 11.65
N TYR A 316 3.49 18.43 11.06
CA TYR A 316 3.66 19.72 11.70
C TYR A 316 2.73 20.81 11.14
N THR A 317 1.77 20.46 10.29
CA THR A 317 0.90 21.45 9.65
C THR A 317 -0.03 22.16 10.62
N ASN A 318 -0.27 23.45 10.34
CA ASN A 318 -1.17 24.29 11.10
C ASN A 318 -2.64 24.17 10.60
N PRO A 319 -3.64 24.67 11.35
CA PRO A 319 -5.06 24.52 10.98
C PRO A 319 -5.44 25.08 9.61
N ALA A 320 -4.87 26.20 9.19
CA ALA A 320 -5.18 26.81 7.90
C ALA A 320 -4.63 25.96 6.74
N GLU A 321 -3.46 25.37 6.90
CA GLU A 321 -2.90 24.41 5.94
C GLU A 321 -3.74 23.13 5.87
N ILE A 322 -4.23 22.62 7.01
CA ILE A 322 -5.14 21.48 7.07
C ILE A 322 -6.40 21.78 6.25
N GLU A 323 -7.01 22.95 6.45
CA GLU A 323 -8.20 23.37 5.72
C GLU A 323 -7.96 23.41 4.20
N ASN A 324 -6.87 24.04 3.77
CA ASN A 324 -6.50 24.13 2.36
C ASN A 324 -6.27 22.75 1.73
N LYS A 325 -5.58 21.85 2.44
CA LYS A 325 -5.34 20.47 1.98
C LYS A 325 -6.63 19.67 1.86
N LEU A 326 -7.56 19.83 2.80
CA LEU A 326 -8.87 19.19 2.72
C LEU A 326 -9.70 19.74 1.56
N LEU A 327 -9.68 21.05 1.30
CA LEU A 327 -10.33 21.63 0.12
C LEU A 327 -9.75 21.06 -1.18
N GLU A 328 -8.43 20.98 -1.29
CA GLU A 328 -7.76 20.37 -2.45
C GLU A 328 -8.19 18.91 -2.61
N LEU A 329 -8.18 18.13 -1.53
CA LEU A 329 -8.54 16.72 -1.54
C LEU A 329 -10.02 16.51 -1.96
N ILE A 330 -10.95 17.32 -1.45
CA ILE A 330 -12.37 17.29 -1.83
C ILE A 330 -12.53 17.62 -3.33
N ASN A 331 -11.86 18.66 -3.81
CA ASN A 331 -11.90 19.04 -5.22
C ASN A 331 -11.35 17.93 -6.13
N ASN A 332 -10.22 17.33 -5.75
CA ASN A 332 -9.62 16.20 -6.47
C ASN A 332 -10.57 15.00 -6.53
N TYR A 333 -11.25 14.67 -5.43
CA TYR A 333 -12.26 13.62 -5.40
C TYR A 333 -13.38 13.87 -6.42
N TYR A 334 -13.97 15.07 -6.45
CA TYR A 334 -15.03 15.39 -7.42
C TYR A 334 -14.53 15.32 -8.88
N LEU A 335 -13.29 15.72 -9.13
CA LEU A 335 -12.66 15.57 -10.46
C LEU A 335 -12.50 14.08 -10.83
N ASP A 336 -12.07 13.24 -9.89
CA ASP A 336 -11.87 11.81 -10.14
C ASP A 336 -13.19 11.07 -10.35
N ILE A 337 -14.25 11.40 -9.62
CA ILE A 337 -15.61 10.89 -9.87
C ILE A 337 -16.12 11.29 -11.27
N THR A 338 -15.85 12.54 -11.68
CA THR A 338 -16.22 13.02 -13.02
C THR A 338 -15.49 12.25 -14.11
N ARG A 339 -14.19 11.96 -13.93
CA ARG A 339 -13.38 11.17 -14.86
C ARG A 339 -13.85 9.71 -14.91
N ALA A 340 -14.11 9.11 -13.75
CA ALA A 340 -14.57 7.73 -13.63
C ALA A 340 -15.86 7.49 -14.41
N SER A 341 -16.77 8.47 -14.44
CA SER A 341 -18.03 8.39 -15.17
C SER A 341 -17.87 8.19 -16.69
N SER A 342 -16.73 8.60 -17.26
CA SER A 342 -16.40 8.43 -18.68
C SER A 342 -15.44 7.27 -18.94
N SER A 343 -15.02 6.53 -17.91
CA SER A 343 -14.07 5.43 -18.02
C SER A 343 -14.72 4.14 -18.49
N MET A 344 -13.99 3.32 -19.26
CA MET A 344 -14.39 1.94 -19.58
C MET A 344 -14.48 1.08 -18.32
N HIS A 345 -13.66 1.38 -17.30
CA HIS A 345 -13.64 0.71 -15.99
C HIS A 345 -14.31 1.58 -14.92
N ARG A 346 -15.51 2.09 -15.24
CA ARG A 346 -16.21 3.09 -14.42
C ARG A 346 -16.26 2.72 -12.94
N ILE A 347 -16.64 1.49 -12.61
CA ILE A 347 -16.83 1.10 -11.21
C ILE A 347 -15.50 1.07 -10.47
N ARG A 348 -14.48 0.44 -11.06
CA ARG A 348 -13.15 0.38 -10.45
C ARG A 348 -12.61 1.79 -10.18
N GLU A 349 -12.75 2.70 -11.13
CA GLU A 349 -12.31 4.10 -10.97
C GLU A 349 -13.12 4.86 -9.91
N LEU A 350 -14.42 4.59 -9.75
CA LEU A 350 -15.23 5.16 -8.65
C LEU A 350 -14.75 4.66 -7.28
N ILE A 351 -14.48 3.36 -7.14
CA ILE A 351 -13.94 2.79 -5.90
C ILE A 351 -12.57 3.41 -5.62
N LYS A 352 -11.72 3.54 -6.65
CA LYS A 352 -10.39 4.16 -6.53
C LYS A 352 -10.48 5.61 -6.07
N ALA A 353 -11.42 6.40 -6.58
CA ALA A 353 -11.63 7.77 -6.12
C ALA A 353 -11.99 7.82 -4.61
N CYS A 354 -12.89 6.95 -4.16
CA CYS A 354 -13.27 6.84 -2.74
C CYS A 354 -12.09 6.38 -1.86
N ALA A 355 -11.33 5.40 -2.33
CA ALA A 355 -10.12 4.89 -1.67
C ALA A 355 -9.05 5.97 -1.55
N THR A 356 -8.81 6.70 -2.64
CA THR A 356 -7.85 7.81 -2.72
C THR A 356 -8.19 8.92 -1.72
N PHE A 357 -9.47 9.33 -1.67
CA PHE A 357 -9.92 10.33 -0.70
C PHE A 357 -9.64 9.88 0.74
N SER A 358 -10.06 8.66 1.09
CA SER A 358 -9.95 8.14 2.46
C SER A 358 -8.49 7.95 2.89
N HIS A 359 -7.65 7.44 1.99
CA HIS A 359 -6.21 7.31 2.20
C HIS A 359 -5.56 8.66 2.53
N TYR A 360 -5.71 9.65 1.65
CA TYR A 360 -5.07 10.97 1.87
C TYR A 360 -5.73 11.77 2.99
N PHE A 361 -7.02 11.57 3.29
CA PHE A 361 -7.64 12.15 4.49
C PHE A 361 -6.95 11.65 5.77
N SER A 362 -6.65 10.36 5.85
CA SER A 362 -5.92 9.78 7.00
C SER A 362 -4.50 10.32 7.10
N LEU A 363 -3.81 10.50 5.96
CA LEU A 363 -2.45 11.07 5.90
C LEU A 363 -2.39 12.57 6.25
N ILE A 364 -3.41 13.37 5.88
CA ILE A 364 -3.53 14.77 6.33
C ILE A 364 -3.67 14.83 7.85
N HIS A 365 -4.37 13.85 8.43
CA HIS A 365 -4.62 13.72 9.86
C HIS A 365 -5.16 15.02 10.47
N PRO A 366 -6.33 15.51 10.00
CA PRO A 366 -6.81 16.87 10.28
C PRO A 366 -7.20 17.11 11.74
N PHE A 367 -7.55 16.07 12.48
CA PHE A 367 -8.02 16.15 13.85
C PHE A 367 -6.98 15.60 14.83
N SER A 368 -7.12 15.95 16.10
CA SER A 368 -6.19 15.46 17.12
C SER A 368 -6.41 13.97 17.43
N ASP A 369 -7.60 13.42 17.16
CA ASP A 369 -7.95 12.02 17.35
C ASP A 369 -9.10 11.63 16.39
N GLY A 370 -9.48 10.36 16.33
CA GLY A 370 -10.64 9.89 15.56
C GLY A 370 -10.44 9.83 14.05
N ASN A 371 -9.27 10.20 13.52
CA ASN A 371 -9.01 10.31 12.08
C ASN A 371 -9.26 9.00 11.33
N LEU A 372 -8.71 7.87 11.80
CA LEU A 372 -8.88 6.58 11.12
C LEU A 372 -10.34 6.10 11.13
N ARG A 373 -11.02 6.24 12.27
CA ARG A 373 -12.46 5.92 12.40
C ARG A 373 -13.29 6.76 11.45
N LEU A 374 -13.08 8.06 11.43
CA LEU A 374 -13.78 8.96 10.53
C LEU A 374 -13.45 8.68 9.06
N SER A 375 -12.19 8.37 8.74
CA SER A 375 -11.76 8.00 7.38
C SER A 375 -12.51 6.77 6.87
N GLN A 376 -12.66 5.73 7.69
CA GLN A 376 -13.42 4.54 7.34
C GLN A 376 -14.91 4.83 7.12
N GLN A 377 -15.51 5.74 7.89
CA GLN A 377 -16.90 6.12 7.68
C GLN A 377 -17.08 7.01 6.45
N LEU A 378 -16.15 7.94 6.20
CA LEU A 378 -16.11 8.74 4.98
C LEU A 378 -15.97 7.83 3.75
N LEU A 379 -15.11 6.81 3.78
CA LEU A 379 -15.01 5.81 2.71
C LEU A 379 -16.38 5.22 2.36
N ASN A 380 -17.10 4.73 3.36
CA ASN A 380 -18.40 4.10 3.17
C ASN A 380 -19.49 5.10 2.77
N PHE A 381 -19.46 6.33 3.26
CA PHE A 381 -20.31 7.41 2.80
C PHE A 381 -20.10 7.72 1.32
N LEU A 382 -18.85 7.85 0.87
CA LEU A 382 -18.53 8.13 -0.53
C LEU A 382 -18.90 6.97 -1.46
N LEU A 383 -18.68 5.72 -1.01
CA LEU A 383 -19.17 4.53 -1.71
C LEU A 383 -20.70 4.59 -1.88
N ALA A 384 -21.44 4.87 -0.80
CA ALA A 384 -22.90 4.96 -0.83
C ALA A 384 -23.40 6.10 -1.74
N LYS A 385 -22.76 7.27 -1.71
CA LYS A 385 -23.09 8.42 -2.59
C LYS A 385 -22.94 8.08 -4.07
N ASN A 386 -22.07 7.14 -4.40
CA ASN A 386 -21.87 6.64 -5.77
C ASN A 386 -22.65 5.36 -6.08
N ASN A 387 -23.64 5.00 -5.25
CA ASN A 387 -24.44 3.77 -5.37
C ASN A 387 -23.62 2.47 -5.33
N LEU A 388 -22.48 2.49 -4.62
CA LEU A 388 -21.65 1.31 -4.40
C LEU A 388 -21.99 0.64 -3.06
N PRO A 389 -21.68 -0.66 -2.90
CA PRO A 389 -21.85 -1.35 -1.64
C PRO A 389 -21.00 -0.72 -0.53
N LEU A 390 -21.44 -0.85 0.71
CA LEU A 390 -20.58 -0.58 1.86
C LEU A 390 -19.57 -1.72 2.03
N CYS A 391 -18.47 -1.43 2.71
CA CYS A 391 -17.38 -2.37 2.94
C CYS A 391 -17.02 -2.47 4.43
N ILE A 392 -16.66 -3.68 4.85
CA ILE A 392 -15.99 -3.95 6.13
C ILE A 392 -14.57 -4.41 5.80
N LEU A 393 -13.58 -3.55 6.02
CA LEU A 393 -12.17 -3.91 5.80
C LEU A 393 -11.74 -5.02 6.77
N SER A 394 -10.73 -5.81 6.39
CA SER A 394 -10.09 -6.75 7.34
C SER A 394 -9.44 -6.05 8.51
N ASP A 395 -8.86 -4.89 8.21
CA ASP A 395 -8.09 -4.07 9.12
C ASP A 395 -8.21 -2.62 8.60
N PRO A 396 -8.74 -1.68 9.40
CA PRO A 396 -8.83 -0.28 9.01
C PRO A 396 -7.47 0.36 8.74
N ALA A 397 -6.39 -0.12 9.37
CA ALA A 397 -5.03 0.41 9.15
C ALA A 397 -4.57 0.26 7.69
N LEU A 398 -5.22 -0.61 6.89
CA LEU A 398 -5.01 -0.70 5.46
C LEU A 398 -5.32 0.60 4.72
N ILE A 399 -6.17 1.48 5.27
CA ILE A 399 -6.45 2.80 4.70
C ILE A 399 -5.16 3.62 4.61
N GLU A 400 -4.31 3.57 5.63
CA GLU A 400 -3.02 4.28 5.66
C GLU A 400 -1.90 3.45 5.03
N GLY A 401 -1.95 2.13 5.26
CA GLY A 401 -0.87 1.22 4.90
C GLY A 401 -0.89 0.73 3.45
N SER A 402 -1.98 0.91 2.71
CA SER A 402 -2.09 0.46 1.30
C SER A 402 -2.06 1.64 0.34
N SER A 403 -1.54 1.43 -0.88
CA SER A 403 -1.76 2.40 -1.95
C SER A 403 -3.25 2.47 -2.30
N PRO A 404 -3.76 3.59 -2.85
CA PRO A 404 -5.15 3.66 -3.28
C PRO A 404 -5.55 2.55 -4.26
N ASP A 405 -4.63 2.10 -5.12
CA ASP A 405 -4.87 0.99 -6.06
C ASP A 405 -5.02 -0.36 -5.36
N GLU A 406 -4.22 -0.65 -4.32
CA GLU A 406 -4.38 -1.88 -3.53
C GLU A 406 -5.61 -1.81 -2.63
N LEU A 407 -5.92 -0.61 -2.11
CA LEU A 407 -7.09 -0.41 -1.26
C LEU A 407 -8.40 -0.70 -2.02
N VAL A 408 -8.46 -0.50 -3.33
CA VAL A 408 -9.58 -0.95 -4.19
C VAL A 408 -9.85 -2.45 -4.02
N ASP A 409 -8.80 -3.27 -4.02
CA ASP A 409 -8.95 -4.73 -3.92
C ASP A 409 -9.42 -5.12 -2.50
N HIS A 410 -8.90 -4.45 -1.47
CA HIS A 410 -9.36 -4.62 -0.09
C HIS A 410 -10.82 -4.19 0.11
N ILE A 411 -11.25 -3.11 -0.53
CA ILE A 411 -12.65 -2.65 -0.53
C ILE A 411 -13.55 -3.69 -1.20
N CYS A 412 -13.14 -4.24 -2.36
CA CYS A 412 -13.88 -5.29 -3.05
C CYS A 412 -14.07 -6.55 -2.18
N ILE A 413 -13.05 -6.94 -1.41
CA ILE A 413 -13.16 -8.00 -0.40
C ILE A 413 -14.12 -7.58 0.72
N GLY A 414 -14.02 -6.33 1.15
CA GLY A 414 -14.89 -5.74 2.17
C GLY A 414 -16.36 -5.69 1.79
N PHE A 415 -16.71 -5.55 0.50
CA PHE A 415 -18.10 -5.66 0.03
C PHE A 415 -18.70 -7.03 0.34
N LYS A 416 -17.93 -8.10 0.13
CA LYS A 416 -18.39 -9.48 0.43
C LYS A 416 -18.59 -9.67 1.94
N LYS A 417 -17.68 -9.12 2.75
CA LYS A 417 -17.79 -9.17 4.22
C LYS A 417 -19.01 -8.41 4.72
N PHE A 418 -19.24 -7.21 4.20
CA PHE A 418 -20.43 -6.43 4.52
C PHE A 418 -21.72 -7.18 4.13
N ARG A 419 -21.77 -7.79 2.94
CA ARG A 419 -22.90 -8.63 2.54
C ARG A 419 -23.12 -9.81 3.50
N GLN A 420 -22.06 -10.55 3.82
CA GLN A 420 -22.15 -11.69 4.75
C GLN A 420 -22.64 -11.24 6.13
N PHE A 421 -22.15 -10.10 6.60
CA PHE A 421 -22.58 -9.47 7.84
C PHE A 421 -24.09 -9.19 7.82
N VAL A 422 -24.60 -8.50 6.78
CA VAL A 422 -26.04 -8.20 6.65
C VAL A 422 -26.89 -9.47 6.52
N VAL A 423 -26.46 -10.47 5.74
CA VAL A 423 -27.22 -11.72 5.53
C VAL A 423 -27.29 -12.55 6.81
N LYS A 424 -26.17 -12.68 7.55
CA LYS A 424 -26.13 -13.49 8.77
C LYS A 424 -27.12 -12.96 9.80
N GLU A 425 -27.16 -11.65 10.00
CA GLU A 425 -28.07 -11.00 10.95
C GLU A 425 -29.55 -11.19 10.61
N GLN A 426 -29.90 -11.25 9.32
CA GLN A 426 -31.27 -11.56 8.88
C GLN A 426 -31.69 -13.01 9.19
N VAL A 427 -30.73 -13.94 9.30
CA VAL A 427 -31.00 -15.35 9.63
C VAL A 427 -31.08 -15.54 11.14
N THR A 428 -30.18 -14.95 11.93
CA THR A 428 -30.19 -15.07 13.40
C THR A 428 -31.39 -14.42 14.06
N THR A 429 -31.94 -13.36 13.48
CA THR A 429 -33.19 -12.74 13.95
C THR A 429 -34.42 -13.64 13.78
N LYS A 430 -34.32 -14.73 13.00
CA LYS A 430 -35.44 -15.67 12.75
C LYS A 430 -35.25 -17.06 13.38
N VAL A 431 -34.05 -17.44 13.79
CA VAL A 431 -33.74 -18.76 14.37
C VAL A 431 -32.60 -18.64 15.38
N GLN A 432 -32.76 -19.21 16.59
CA GLN A 432 -31.70 -19.25 17.62
C GLN A 432 -30.36 -19.75 17.04
N ALA A 433 -29.30 -18.95 17.23
CA ALA A 433 -28.03 -19.08 16.53
C ALA A 433 -27.23 -20.35 16.88
N PRO A 434 -26.66 -21.09 15.90
CA PRO A 434 -25.56 -22.01 16.12
C PRO A 434 -24.21 -21.28 16.21
N ARG A 435 -23.28 -21.89 16.97
CA ARG A 435 -21.90 -21.44 17.25
C ARG A 435 -21.10 -21.22 15.97
N MET A 436 -20.34 -20.12 15.89
CA MET A 436 -19.48 -19.80 14.74
C MET A 436 -18.38 -20.85 14.53
N GLU A 437 -18.41 -21.56 13.39
CA GLU A 437 -17.26 -22.30 12.90
C GLU A 437 -16.22 -21.35 12.28
N LYS A 438 -14.94 -21.63 12.53
CA LYS A 438 -13.81 -20.85 12.02
C LYS A 438 -13.86 -20.79 10.49
N ILE A 439 -13.89 -19.58 9.95
CA ILE A 439 -13.71 -19.35 8.51
C ILE A 439 -12.30 -19.82 8.13
N GLU A 440 -12.22 -20.83 7.27
CA GLU A 440 -10.95 -21.37 6.77
C GLU A 440 -10.16 -20.32 5.96
N LYS A 441 -8.88 -20.18 6.29
CA LYS A 441 -7.93 -19.26 5.61
C LYS A 441 -7.65 -19.65 4.15
N ASP A 442 -8.07 -20.83 3.71
CA ASP A 442 -7.67 -21.43 2.43
C ASP A 442 -8.36 -20.81 1.20
N ASN A 443 -9.46 -20.08 1.37
CA ASN A 443 -10.13 -19.38 0.26
C ASN A 443 -9.45 -18.07 -0.18
N VAL A 444 -8.54 -17.51 0.63
CA VAL A 444 -7.83 -16.26 0.29
C VAL A 444 -6.74 -16.52 -0.77
N ALA A 445 -6.09 -17.69 -0.73
CA ALA A 445 -5.05 -18.08 -1.68
C ALA A 445 -5.57 -18.22 -3.13
N SER A 446 -6.80 -18.71 -3.31
CA SER A 446 -7.47 -18.83 -4.62
C SER A 446 -7.91 -17.49 -5.22
N LEU A 447 -8.04 -16.43 -4.41
CA LEU A 447 -8.41 -15.09 -4.86
C LEU A 447 -7.18 -14.27 -5.27
N LEU A 448 -6.05 -14.45 -4.58
CA LEU A 448 -4.76 -13.83 -4.94
C LEU A 448 -4.20 -14.39 -6.26
N SER A 449 -4.54 -15.62 -6.66
CA SER A 449 -4.14 -16.19 -7.95
C SER A 449 -4.78 -15.50 -9.18
N HIS A 450 -5.74 -14.60 -8.95
CA HIS A 450 -6.44 -13.82 -9.99
C HIS A 450 -6.10 -12.32 -9.92
N SER A 451 -5.05 -11.93 -9.19
CA SER A 451 -4.59 -10.53 -9.12
C SER A 451 -4.05 -10.05 -10.47
N ILE A 452 -4.31 -8.77 -10.77
CA ILE A 452 -4.07 -8.02 -12.02
C ILE A 452 -2.59 -7.90 -12.46
N PHE A 453 -1.66 -8.56 -11.78
CA PHE A 453 -0.23 -8.48 -12.06
C PHE A 453 0.34 -9.71 -12.80
N ASN A 454 -0.51 -10.51 -13.45
CA ASN A 454 -0.07 -11.61 -14.31
C ASN A 454 0.22 -11.15 -15.75
N TYR A 455 1.53 -10.92 -16.00
CA TYR A 455 2.36 -11.08 -17.22
C TYR A 455 1.78 -11.17 -18.65
N GLU A 456 0.61 -10.65 -19.02
CA GLU A 456 0.09 -10.91 -20.38
C GLU A 456 0.67 -10.04 -21.53
N THR A 457 1.41 -8.96 -21.27
CA THR A 457 1.56 -7.92 -22.33
C THR A 457 2.89 -7.86 -23.10
N THR A 458 3.98 -8.49 -22.66
CA THR A 458 5.31 -8.21 -23.28
C THR A 458 5.73 -9.14 -24.44
N GLN A 459 5.12 -10.32 -24.61
CA GLN A 459 5.55 -11.23 -25.69
C GLN A 459 5.03 -10.88 -27.10
N LYS A 460 4.02 -10.01 -27.24
CA LYS A 460 3.45 -9.68 -28.56
C LYS A 460 4.27 -8.68 -29.39
N ILE A 461 5.25 -7.99 -28.82
CA ILE A 461 6.04 -6.98 -29.57
C ILE A 461 7.36 -7.58 -30.12
N ALA A 462 7.93 -8.60 -29.49
CA ALA A 462 9.26 -9.11 -29.87
C ALA A 462 9.27 -10.05 -31.10
N VAL A 463 8.13 -10.62 -31.52
CA VAL A 463 8.12 -11.66 -32.58
C VAL A 463 7.83 -11.10 -33.98
N LYS A 464 7.46 -9.82 -34.13
CA LYS A 464 7.07 -9.27 -35.44
C LYS A 464 8.16 -8.50 -36.20
N ASN A 465 9.32 -8.22 -35.60
CA ASN A 465 10.35 -7.36 -36.20
C ASN A 465 11.75 -7.99 -36.26
N CYS A 466 11.87 -9.28 -36.59
CA CYS A 466 13.17 -9.90 -36.85
C CYS A 466 13.18 -10.69 -38.15
N LEU A 467 12.98 -10.00 -39.27
CA LEU A 467 13.61 -10.38 -40.54
C LEU A 467 13.91 -9.11 -41.34
N VAL A 468 15.20 -8.99 -41.71
CA VAL A 468 15.78 -8.22 -42.82
C VAL A 468 16.58 -6.93 -42.50
N HIS A 469 17.87 -7.02 -42.84
CA HIS A 469 18.92 -6.04 -43.17
C HIS A 469 19.85 -5.42 -42.09
N ASP A 470 21.10 -5.91 -42.17
CA ASP A 470 22.40 -5.22 -42.25
C ASP A 470 22.80 -4.14 -41.21
N SER A 471 23.94 -4.44 -40.59
CA SER A 471 24.66 -3.64 -39.60
C SER A 471 25.05 -2.24 -40.11
N PRO A 472 25.04 -1.24 -39.21
CA PRO A 472 26.27 -0.48 -39.00
C PRO A 472 26.61 -0.26 -37.52
N SER A 473 27.91 -0.06 -37.28
CA SER A 473 28.59 0.22 -36.02
C SER A 473 27.88 1.24 -35.11
N PHE A 474 27.68 0.87 -33.85
CA PHE A 474 27.01 1.67 -32.82
C PHE A 474 28.02 2.55 -32.05
N GLU A 475 27.86 3.87 -32.13
CA GLU A 475 28.55 4.87 -31.30
C GLU A 475 27.91 4.94 -29.90
N GLN A 476 28.75 4.92 -28.85
CA GLN A 476 28.34 4.96 -27.44
C GLN A 476 27.95 6.35 -26.91
N ASP A 477 28.00 7.42 -27.71
CA ASP A 477 27.91 8.80 -27.20
C ASP A 477 26.51 9.44 -27.15
N LYS A 478 25.44 8.73 -27.53
CA LYS A 478 24.09 9.33 -27.61
C LYS A 478 23.19 9.19 -26.37
N LEU A 479 23.57 8.39 -25.36
CA LEU A 479 22.72 8.20 -24.17
C LEU A 479 22.89 9.27 -23.08
N ILE A 480 23.89 10.14 -23.17
CA ILE A 480 24.23 11.11 -22.11
C ILE A 480 23.69 12.53 -22.39
N LYS A 481 23.28 12.85 -23.62
CA LYS A 481 22.98 14.25 -24.01
C LYS A 481 21.53 14.74 -23.89
N ASN A 482 20.56 13.91 -23.52
CA ASN A 482 19.14 14.32 -23.49
C ASN A 482 18.52 14.50 -22.11
N VAL A 483 19.32 14.76 -21.07
CA VAL A 483 18.81 15.25 -19.78
C VAL A 483 19.42 16.62 -19.49
N SER A 484 18.97 17.63 -20.23
CA SER A 484 19.19 19.04 -19.92
C SER A 484 18.00 19.56 -19.12
N PHE A 485 18.27 20.01 -17.88
CA PHE A 485 17.30 20.62 -16.98
C PHE A 485 16.91 22.02 -17.46
N SER A 486 15.59 22.23 -17.58
CA SER A 486 14.88 23.50 -17.40
C SER A 486 13.81 23.28 -16.37
#